data_AF-A0A1H6A8R6-F1
#
_entry.id   AF-A0A1H6A8R6-F1
#
_cell.length_a   1.000
_cell.length_b   1.000
_cell.length_c   1.000
_cell.angle_alpha   90.00
_cell.angle_beta   90.00
_cell.angle_gamma   90.00
#
_symmetry.space_group_name_H-M   'P 1'
#
loop_
_entity.id
_entity.type
_entity.pdbx_description
1 polymer ?
#
loop_
_entity_poly.entity_id
_entity_poly.type
_entity_poly.pdbx_seq_one_letter_code
_entity_poly.pdbx_strand_id
1 'polypeptide(L)' 'MAKYCIEKFESGMQEKKVYWRQDKHVHNAALITQIEIWLGQNYPQPTAWTVRANSYQSNQNEPHGANVVEYTG' A
#
# COMPACT_ATOMS: atom_id res chain seq x y z
N MET A 1 -14.90 15.05 1.36
CA MET A 1 -14.43 13.74 1.85
C MET A 1 -13.03 13.51 1.31
N ALA A 2 -12.08 13.11 2.15
CA ALA A 2 -10.74 12.76 1.67
C ALA A 2 -10.84 11.56 0.72
N LYS A 3 -10.05 11.58 -0.35
CA LYS A 3 -9.97 10.52 -1.34
C LYS A 3 -8.63 9.84 -1.25
N TYR A 4 -8.64 8.52 -1.32
CA TYR A 4 -7.47 7.69 -1.11
C TYR A 4 -7.20 6.81 -2.33
N CYS A 5 -5.92 6.60 -2.55
CA CYS A 5 -5.38 5.52 -3.37
C CYS A 5 -5.20 4.30 -2.49
N ILE A 6 -5.45 3.12 -3.03
CA ILE A 6 -5.31 1.84 -2.34
C ILE A 6 -4.57 0.87 -3.26
N GLU A 7 -3.64 0.13 -2.69
CA GLU A 7 -2.89 -0.93 -3.36
C GLU A 7 -2.71 -2.11 -2.41
N LYS A 8 -2.58 -3.31 -2.97
CA LYS A 8 -2.25 -4.51 -2.20
C LYS A 8 -0.80 -4.88 -2.40
N PHE A 9 -0.18 -5.25 -1.31
CA PHE A 9 1.18 -5.78 -1.28
C PHE A 9 1.15 -7.16 -0.69
N GLU A 10 1.93 -8.06 -1.26
CA GLU A 10 2.05 -9.44 -0.81
C GLU A 10 3.50 -9.79 -0.51
N SER A 11 3.67 -10.63 0.51
CA SER A 11 4.94 -11.23 0.90
C SER A 11 4.69 -12.65 1.38
N GLY A 12 5.03 -13.63 0.55
CA GLY A 12 4.79 -15.04 0.84
C GLY A 12 3.30 -15.34 1.00
N MET A 13 2.86 -15.66 2.21
CA MET A 13 1.45 -15.92 2.55
C MET A 13 0.72 -14.72 3.17
N GLN A 14 1.41 -13.58 3.33
CA GLN A 14 0.86 -12.36 3.93
C GLN A 14 0.41 -11.36 2.85
N GLU A 15 -0.74 -10.71 3.07
CA GLU A 15 -1.23 -9.60 2.25
C GLU A 15 -1.45 -8.38 3.17
N LYS A 16 -1.04 -7.19 2.70
CA LYS A 16 -1.39 -5.90 3.30
C LYS A 16 -2.05 -5.01 2.26
N LYS A 17 -3.13 -4.37 2.66
CA LYS A 17 -3.80 -3.33 1.87
C LYS A 17 -3.27 -1.98 2.35
N VAL A 18 -2.44 -1.35 1.54
CA VAL A 18 -1.87 -0.04 1.84
C VAL A 18 -2.73 1.03 1.19
N TYR A 19 -3.02 2.11 1.92
CA TYR A 19 -3.70 3.26 1.37
C TYR A 19 -2.98 4.57 1.69
N TRP A 20 -3.11 5.55 0.80
CA TRP A 20 -2.51 6.87 0.95
C TRP A 20 -3.39 7.94 0.33
N ARG A 21 -3.18 9.19 0.73
CA ARG A 21 -3.97 10.33 0.24
C ARG A 21 -3.71 10.60 -1.25
N GLN A 22 -4.79 10.69 -2.02
CA GLN A 22 -4.73 10.83 -3.47
C GLN A 22 -4.19 12.20 -3.93
N ASP A 23 -4.39 13.25 -3.15
CA ASP A 23 -3.87 14.59 -3.43
C ASP A 23 -2.35 14.70 -3.28
N LYS A 24 -1.73 13.76 -2.56
CA LYS A 24 -0.30 13.80 -2.26
C LYS A 24 0.54 12.89 -3.15
N HIS A 25 0.00 11.78 -3.65
CA HIS A 25 0.79 10.83 -4.43
C HIS A 25 0.00 10.15 -5.56
N VAL A 26 0.45 10.37 -6.80
CA VAL A 26 0.03 9.63 -8.00
C VAL A 26 0.67 8.25 -7.97
N HIS A 27 -0.07 7.20 -8.32
CA HIS A 27 0.47 5.85 -8.44
C HIS A 27 1.59 5.80 -9.49
N ASN A 28 2.83 5.85 -9.01
CA ASN A 28 4.03 5.80 -9.82
C ASN A 28 5.01 4.77 -9.24
N ALA A 29 5.97 4.32 -10.06
CA ALA A 29 6.91 3.28 -9.65
C ALA A 29 7.74 3.66 -8.40
N ALA A 30 8.14 4.93 -8.28
CA ALA A 30 8.95 5.39 -7.16
C ALA A 30 8.20 5.28 -5.81
N LEU A 31 6.93 5.69 -5.77
CA LEU A 31 6.07 5.56 -4.59
C LEU A 31 5.87 4.09 -4.21
N ILE A 32 5.60 3.23 -5.19
CA ILE A 32 5.41 1.80 -4.94
C ILE A 32 6.67 1.21 -4.31
N THR A 33 7.85 1.51 -4.85
CA THR A 33 9.12 1.08 -4.25
C THR A 33 9.32 1.64 -2.84
N GLN A 34 8.94 2.89 -2.58
CA GLN A 34 9.00 3.47 -1.23
C GLN A 34 8.08 2.73 -0.24
N ILE A 35 6.88 2.37 -0.68
CA ILE A 35 5.93 1.60 0.14
C ILE A 35 6.45 0.18 0.40
N GLU A 36 7.05 -0.49 -0.58
CA GLU A 36 7.66 -1.81 -0.41
C GLU A 36 8.78 -1.79 0.64
N ILE A 37 9.66 -0.79 0.58
CA ILE A 37 10.72 -0.59 1.56
C ILE A 37 10.13 -0.32 2.95
N TRP A 38 9.15 0.59 3.03
CA TRP A 38 8.48 0.93 4.28
C TRP A 38 7.78 -0.29 4.91
N LEU A 39 7.10 -1.10 4.10
CA LEU A 39 6.51 -2.36 4.55
C LEU A 39 7.58 -3.34 5.05
N GLY A 40 8.72 -3.45 4.36
CA GLY A 40 9.83 -4.29 4.80
C GLY A 40 10.41 -3.89 6.17
N GLN A 41 10.38 -2.60 6.49
CA GLN A 41 10.83 -2.08 7.78
C GLN A 41 9.79 -2.23 8.90
N ASN A 42 8.52 -1.98 8.61
CA ASN A 42 7.45 -1.96 9.63
C ASN A 42 6.78 -3.33 9.83
N TYR A 43 6.78 -4.17 8.80
CA TYR A 43 6.19 -5.51 8.80
C TYR A 43 7.21 -6.50 8.23
N PRO A 44 8.33 -6.75 8.93
CA PRO A 44 9.38 -7.63 8.43
C PRO A 44 8.84 -9.03 8.14
N GLN A 45 9.14 -9.54 6.95
CA GLN A 45 8.76 -10.86 6.48
C GLN A 45 9.99 -11.58 5.91
N PRO A 46 9.99 -12.94 5.86
CA PRO A 46 11.07 -13.70 5.22
C PRO A 46 11.26 -13.36 3.74
N THR A 47 10.18 -12.92 3.08
CA THR A 47 10.16 -12.48 1.68
C THR A 47 9.99 -10.97 1.60
N ALA A 48 10.56 -10.35 0.57
CA ALA A 48 10.32 -8.93 0.32
C ALA A 48 8.84 -8.68 0.00
N TRP A 49 8.33 -7.51 0.39
CA TRP A 49 7.01 -7.05 -0.04
C TRP A 49 7.06 -6.66 -1.51
N THR A 50 6.06 -7.09 -2.26
CA THR A 50 5.90 -6.74 -3.67
C THR A 50 4.47 -6.29 -3.93
N VAL A 51 4.31 -5.33 -4.84
CA VAL A 51 2.97 -4.90 -5.27
C VAL A 51 2.24 -6.02 -6.00
N ARG A 52 0.97 -6.23 -5.66
CA ARG A 52 0.11 -7.20 -6.33
C ARG A 52 -0.34 -6.62 -7.67
N ALA A 53 -0.13 -7.36 -8.75
CA ALA A 53 -0.52 -6.92 -10.08
C ALA A 53 -2.03 -6.59 -10.16
N ASN A 54 -2.35 -5.47 -10.80
CA ASN A 54 -3.72 -4.98 -11.03
C ASN A 54 -4.54 -4.73 -9.75
N SER A 55 -3.90 -4.37 -8.63
CA SER A 55 -4.61 -4.11 -7.37
C SER A 55 -4.89 -2.64 -7.08
N TYR A 56 -4.39 -1.73 -7.92
CA TYR A 56 -4.56 -0.29 -7.76
C TYR A 56 -6.01 0.16 -7.83
N GLN A 57 -6.42 0.94 -6.83
CA GLN A 57 -7.73 1.60 -6.79
C GLN A 57 -7.53 3.07 -6.40
N SER A 58 -8.16 4.00 -7.11
CA SER A 58 -8.14 5.45 -6.80
C SER A 58 -9.54 5.96 -6.47
N ASN A 59 -9.65 7.20 -5.96
CA ASN A 59 -10.91 7.85 -5.55
C ASN A 59 -11.71 7.06 -4.51
N GLN A 60 -11.03 6.22 -3.73
CA GLN A 60 -11.65 5.40 -2.71
C GLN A 60 -11.92 6.21 -1.45
N ASN A 61 -12.92 5.77 -0.68
CA ASN A 61 -13.07 6.21 0.69
C ASN A 61 -11.99 5.53 1.57
N GLU A 62 -11.79 6.05 2.77
CA GLU A 62 -10.85 5.45 3.72
C GLU A 62 -11.20 3.98 3.97
N PRO A 63 -10.26 3.05 3.71
CA PRO A 63 -10.50 1.63 3.97
C PRO A 63 -10.30 1.31 5.46
N HIS A 64 -11.07 0.34 5.95
CA HIS A 64 -10.92 -0.20 7.31
C HIS A 64 -10.81 -1.73 7.25
N GLY A 65 -10.06 -2.33 8.18
CA GLY A 65 -9.98 -3.80 8.32
C GLY A 65 -8.66 -4.30 8.91
N ALA A 66 -8.66 -5.58 9.30
CA ALA A 66 -7.43 -6.29 9.65
C ALA A 66 -6.58 -6.44 8.38
N ASN A 67 -5.34 -5.94 8.40
CA ASN A 67 -4.41 -5.84 7.26
C ASN A 67 -4.50 -4.57 6.41
N VAL A 68 -5.29 -3.58 6.83
CA VAL A 68 -5.27 -2.25 6.21
C VAL A 68 -4.27 -1.36 6.94
N VAL A 69 -3.38 -0.69 6.21
CA VAL A 69 -2.35 0.21 6.78
C VAL A 69 -2.27 1.51 5.98
N GLU A 70 -2.15 2.63 6.67
CA GLU A 70 -1.96 3.93 6.04
C GLU A 70 -0.47 4.15 5.75
N TYR A 71 -0.14 4.52 4.53
CA TYR A 71 1.18 5.04 4.20
C TYR A 71 1.21 6.56 4.37
N THR A 72 2.02 7.03 5.32
CA THR A 72 2.16 8.45 5.70
C THR A 72 3.54 9.03 5.39
N GLY A 73 4.33 8.32 4.56
CA GLY A 73 5.71 8.67 4.22
C GLY A 73 5.89 9.96 3.42
#